data_AF-A0A5F1Z3F4-F1
#
_entry.id   AF-A0A5F1Z3F4-F1
#
_cell.length_a   1.000
_cell.length_b   1.000
_cell.length_c   1.000
_cell.angle_alpha   90.00
_cell.angle_beta   90.00
_cell.angle_gamma   90.00
#
_symmetry.space_group_name_H-M   'P 1'
#
loop_
_entity.id
_entity.type
_entity.pdbx_description
1 polymer ?
#
loop_
_entity_poly.entity_id
_entity_poly.type
_entity_poly.pdbx_seq_one_letter_code
_entity_poly.pdbx_strand_id
1 'polypeptide(L)'
;MKRPYPIVFLVLLLSLVRCSWVQERGIFFWSRAHNLLYNSEEVAYFKISPSRIDQFDDLVTPGPFAHPNLSSEKWKDLLGNLKYVKKSSLGFFTDHVFSDGELEIIARDLPYVIQALPDNKLLVLISKYDDIQSVVSTEELTTALIWGEKSRVNVVFGKIKREIINKEIGLDFSLWTDIKPIYLTNVSDGTEISDTGAVQFQMVRNIPNRKWIVFPTDQLDQYKFKPRKRNEIRRLTDENDRPGG
;
A
#
# COMPACT_ATOMS: atom_id res chain seq x y z
N MET A 1 16.92 32.14 60.11
CA MET A 1 16.20 31.14 59.29
C MET A 1 15.60 31.81 58.06
N LYS A 2 16.19 31.63 56.87
CA LYS A 2 15.57 31.94 55.57
C LYS A 2 16.01 30.83 54.60
N ARG A 3 15.05 30.00 54.17
CA ARG A 3 15.26 28.93 53.17
C ARG A 3 15.16 29.53 51.76
N PRO A 4 16.12 29.29 50.84
CA PRO A 4 15.95 29.64 49.44
C PRO A 4 15.68 28.36 48.63
N TYR A 5 14.41 27.99 48.43
CA TYR A 5 14.05 26.89 47.51
C TYR A 5 12.85 27.17 46.57
N PRO A 6 12.63 28.40 46.02
CA PRO A 6 11.61 28.54 44.99
C PRO A 6 12.13 28.19 43.58
N ILE A 7 13.43 28.33 43.30
CA ILE A 7 13.97 28.21 41.93
C ILE A 7 14.19 26.75 41.52
N VAL A 8 14.70 25.91 42.43
CA VAL A 8 14.96 24.48 42.13
C VAL A 8 13.66 23.73 41.83
N PHE A 9 12.58 24.06 42.54
CA PHE A 9 11.27 23.44 42.34
C PHE A 9 10.62 23.83 41.01
N LEU A 10 10.83 25.08 40.56
CA LEU A 10 10.33 25.57 39.27
C LEU A 10 11.05 24.91 38.08
N VAL A 11 12.36 24.72 38.18
CA VAL A 11 13.16 24.01 37.14
C VAL A 11 12.75 22.54 37.06
N LEU A 12 12.47 21.90 38.19
CA LEU A 12 12.04 20.49 38.24
C LEU A 12 10.63 20.30 37.66
N LEU A 13 9.70 21.23 37.93
CA LEU A 13 8.36 21.27 37.32
C LEU A 13 8.43 21.50 35.82
N LEU A 14 9.29 22.40 35.33
CA LEU A 14 9.46 22.63 33.89
C LEU A 14 10.10 21.44 33.18
N SER A 15 10.99 20.68 33.84
CA SER A 15 11.52 19.43 33.28
C SER A 15 10.47 18.31 33.21
N LEU A 16 9.56 18.22 34.19
CA LEU A 16 8.49 17.23 34.19
C LEU A 16 7.41 17.54 33.14
N VAL A 17 7.07 18.82 32.93
CA VAL A 17 6.14 19.22 31.86
C VAL A 17 6.72 18.96 30.46
N ARG A 18 8.04 19.05 30.28
CA ARG A 18 8.69 18.64 29.02
C ARG A 18 8.72 17.13 28.80
N CYS A 19 8.68 16.32 29.87
CA CYS A 19 8.59 14.86 29.75
C CYS A 19 7.16 14.37 29.52
N SER A 20 6.13 15.10 29.95
CA SER A 20 4.72 14.67 29.78
C SER A 20 4.05 15.17 28.49
N TRP A 21 4.67 16.04 27.70
CA TRP A 21 4.10 16.56 26.44
C TRP A 21 4.76 16.03 25.16
N VAL A 22 5.69 15.07 25.27
CA VAL A 22 6.31 14.40 24.10
C VAL A 22 6.10 12.88 24.19
N GLN A 23 4.91 12.45 24.59
CA GLN A 23 4.59 11.02 24.68
C GLN A 23 3.20 10.62 24.15
N GLU A 24 2.53 11.50 23.40
CA GLU A 24 1.24 11.19 22.74
C GLU A 24 1.20 11.55 21.25
N ARG A 25 2.33 11.42 20.56
CA ARG A 25 2.30 11.21 19.11
C ARG A 25 3.29 10.10 18.79
N GLY A 26 2.75 8.92 18.48
CA GLY A 26 3.46 7.91 17.70
C GLY A 26 3.79 8.49 16.34
N ILE A 27 4.83 9.30 16.29
CA ILE A 27 5.42 9.91 15.10
C ILE A 27 6.22 8.80 14.42
N PHE A 28 5.51 7.86 13.79
CA PHE A 28 6.10 7.03 12.74
C PHE A 28 6.26 7.91 11.49
N PHE A 29 7.14 8.92 11.58
CA PHE A 29 7.53 9.69 10.41
C PHE A 29 8.69 8.95 9.76
N TRP A 30 8.43 8.38 8.60
CA TRP A 30 9.45 7.78 7.76
C TRP A 30 10.24 8.95 7.18
N SER A 31 11.50 9.14 7.60
CA SER A 31 12.36 10.15 6.99
C SER A 31 12.52 9.84 5.50
N ARG A 32 11.72 10.53 4.67
CA ARG A 32 11.35 10.12 3.30
C ARG A 32 12.54 9.85 2.38
N ALA A 33 13.63 10.62 2.50
CA ALA A 33 14.77 10.52 1.58
C ALA A 33 15.61 9.23 1.73
N HIS A 34 15.79 8.71 2.94
CA HIS A 34 16.71 7.58 3.17
C HIS A 34 16.09 6.21 2.84
N ASN A 35 14.76 6.13 2.92
CA ASN A 35 14.01 4.91 2.65
C ASN A 35 13.48 4.86 1.21
N LEU A 36 13.46 5.97 0.49
CA LEU A 36 13.04 6.00 -0.91
C LEU A 36 14.04 5.22 -1.77
N LEU A 37 13.53 4.30 -2.58
CA LEU A 37 14.29 3.58 -3.59
C LEU A 37 14.12 4.25 -4.96
N TYR A 38 12.88 4.54 -5.32
CA TYR A 38 12.51 5.11 -6.61
C TYR A 38 11.12 5.73 -6.53
N ASN A 39 10.85 6.75 -7.33
CA ASN A 39 9.51 7.27 -7.56
C ASN A 39 9.32 7.79 -8.98
N SER A 40 8.07 7.78 -9.41
CA SER A 40 7.53 8.54 -10.53
C SER A 40 6.49 9.55 -10.01
N GLU A 41 5.71 10.13 -10.92
CA GLU A 41 4.57 10.99 -10.58
C GLU A 41 3.47 10.22 -9.83
N GLU A 42 3.19 8.98 -10.25
CA GLU A 42 2.10 8.15 -9.73
C GLU A 42 2.53 7.12 -8.69
N VAL A 43 3.79 6.70 -8.68
CA VAL A 43 4.25 5.57 -7.88
C VAL A 43 5.49 5.91 -7.07
N ALA A 44 5.57 5.42 -5.84
CA ALA A 44 6.74 5.53 -4.98
C ALA A 44 7.05 4.18 -4.31
N TYR A 45 8.35 3.89 -4.22
CA TYR A 45 8.88 2.65 -3.69
C TYR A 45 9.83 2.94 -2.53
N PHE A 46 9.61 2.30 -1.40
CA PHE A 46 10.43 2.48 -0.20
C PHE A 46 10.97 1.15 0.32
N LYS A 47 12.18 1.16 0.87
CA LYS A 47 12.72 0.06 1.67
C LYS A 47 12.36 0.25 3.15
N ILE A 48 11.90 -0.81 3.81
CA ILE A 48 11.62 -0.81 5.25
C ILE A 48 12.28 -2.01 5.94
N SER A 49 12.74 -1.82 7.18
CA SER A 49 13.12 -2.94 8.05
C SER A 49 11.89 -3.73 8.50
N PRO A 50 11.96 -5.07 8.55
CA PRO A 50 10.90 -5.91 9.11
C PRO A 50 10.47 -5.52 10.53
N SER A 51 11.43 -5.13 11.37
CA SER A 51 11.21 -4.69 12.76
C SER A 51 10.30 -3.46 12.92
N ARG A 52 9.94 -2.79 11.83
CA ARG A 52 8.98 -1.67 11.83
C ARG A 52 7.56 -2.09 11.51
N ILE A 53 7.34 -3.35 11.14
CA ILE A 53 6.03 -3.94 10.89
C ILE A 53 5.60 -4.67 12.15
N ASP A 54 4.41 -4.35 12.65
CA ASP A 54 3.88 -4.97 13.86
C ASP A 54 3.65 -6.47 13.66
N GLN A 55 4.04 -7.28 14.66
CA GLN A 55 3.93 -8.75 14.66
C GLN A 55 4.63 -9.46 13.48
N PHE A 56 5.60 -8.80 12.82
CA PHE A 56 6.31 -9.43 11.70
C PHE A 56 7.03 -10.70 12.13
N ASP A 57 7.81 -10.64 13.22
CA ASP A 57 8.61 -11.77 13.70
C ASP A 57 7.75 -12.93 14.23
N ASP A 58 6.49 -12.65 14.61
CA ASP A 58 5.53 -13.67 15.05
C ASP A 58 4.87 -14.42 13.88
N LEU A 59 4.74 -13.74 12.73
CA LEU A 59 3.95 -14.21 11.58
C LEU A 59 4.80 -14.66 10.39
N VAL A 60 6.04 -14.21 10.30
CA VAL A 60 6.97 -14.49 9.20
C VAL A 60 8.20 -15.18 9.76
N THR A 61 8.58 -16.29 9.14
CA THR A 61 9.76 -17.06 9.57
C THR A 61 11.03 -16.21 9.44
N PRO A 62 11.86 -16.13 10.49
CA PRO A 62 13.14 -15.42 10.42
C PRO A 62 14.06 -15.99 9.35
N GLY A 63 14.68 -15.12 8.55
CA GLY A 63 15.64 -15.49 7.53
C GLY A 63 15.95 -14.36 6.57
N PRO A 64 16.99 -14.48 5.73
CA PRO A 64 17.21 -13.54 4.65
C PRO A 64 16.05 -13.64 3.64
N PHE A 65 15.61 -12.49 3.12
CA PHE A 65 14.64 -12.48 2.04
C PHE A 65 15.31 -12.96 0.76
N ALA A 66 14.59 -13.79 0.01
CA ALA A 66 14.99 -14.22 -1.32
C ALA A 66 14.08 -13.51 -2.32
N HIS A 67 14.34 -12.21 -2.52
CA HIS A 67 13.48 -11.37 -3.34
C HIS A 67 13.38 -11.91 -4.77
N PRO A 68 12.17 -11.94 -5.37
CA PRO A 68 11.97 -12.65 -6.62
C PRO A 68 12.47 -11.82 -7.81
N ASN A 69 13.40 -12.39 -8.59
CA ASN A 69 13.87 -11.76 -9.82
C ASN A 69 12.93 -12.10 -10.99
N LEU A 70 11.80 -11.39 -11.08
CA LEU A 70 10.77 -11.59 -12.10
C LEU A 70 10.86 -10.53 -13.19
N SER A 71 10.53 -10.91 -14.43
CA SER A 71 10.38 -9.97 -15.54
C SER A 71 9.16 -9.06 -15.36
N SER A 72 9.12 -7.95 -16.10
CA SER A 72 7.95 -7.05 -16.11
C SER A 72 6.65 -7.77 -16.47
N GLU A 73 6.70 -8.66 -17.47
CA GLU A 73 5.55 -9.47 -17.89
C GLU A 73 5.04 -10.36 -16.76
N LYS A 74 5.95 -10.96 -15.98
CA LYS A 74 5.59 -11.78 -14.83
C LYS A 74 4.97 -10.97 -13.70
N TRP A 75 5.47 -9.77 -13.42
CA TRP A 75 4.79 -8.88 -12.48
C TRP A 75 3.40 -8.47 -12.95
N LYS A 76 3.23 -8.22 -14.26
CA LYS A 76 1.93 -7.95 -14.88
C LYS A 76 0.99 -9.15 -14.75
N ASP A 77 1.49 -10.38 -14.97
CA ASP A 77 0.73 -11.63 -14.82
C ASP A 77 0.22 -11.82 -13.38
N LEU A 78 1.06 -11.55 -12.37
CA LEU A 78 0.72 -11.75 -10.96
C LEU A 78 -0.28 -10.71 -10.43
N LEU A 79 -0.06 -9.43 -10.74
CA LEU A 79 -0.83 -8.33 -10.16
C LEU A 79 -2.06 -7.96 -11.01
N GLY A 80 -2.01 -8.24 -12.31
CA GLY A 80 -2.96 -7.68 -13.27
C GLY A 80 -4.35 -8.30 -13.27
N ASN A 81 -4.56 -9.44 -12.63
CA ASN A 81 -5.91 -10.01 -12.49
C ASN A 81 -6.45 -9.91 -11.05
N LEU A 82 -5.69 -9.29 -10.14
CA LEU A 82 -6.13 -9.12 -8.77
C LEU A 82 -7.35 -8.21 -8.74
N LYS A 83 -8.42 -8.70 -8.12
CA LYS A 83 -9.64 -7.95 -7.87
C LYS A 83 -9.79 -7.69 -6.38
N TYR A 84 -10.39 -6.58 -6.04
CA TYR A 84 -10.79 -6.26 -4.68
C TYR A 84 -12.30 -6.09 -4.59
N VAL A 85 -12.83 -6.31 -3.40
CA VAL A 85 -14.21 -6.05 -3.03
C VAL A 85 -14.20 -4.90 -2.03
N LYS A 86 -14.94 -3.83 -2.32
CA LYS A 86 -15.20 -2.71 -1.42
C LYS A 86 -16.61 -2.86 -0.85
N LYS A 87 -16.70 -2.97 0.47
CA LYS A 87 -17.96 -3.02 1.22
C LYS A 87 -18.42 -1.58 1.45
N SER A 88 -19.58 -1.23 0.90
CA SER A 88 -20.22 0.07 1.09
C SER A 88 -21.62 -0.09 1.67
N SER A 89 -22.21 1.00 2.15
CA SER A 89 -23.61 1.02 2.60
C SER A 89 -24.61 0.66 1.50
N LEU A 90 -24.23 0.84 0.23
CA LEU A 90 -25.07 0.57 -0.94
C LEU A 90 -24.85 -0.85 -1.53
N GLY A 91 -23.92 -1.62 -0.96
CA GLY A 91 -23.61 -2.98 -1.39
C GLY A 91 -22.11 -3.22 -1.61
N PHE A 92 -21.81 -4.28 -2.36
CA PHE A 92 -20.44 -4.69 -2.68
C PHE A 92 -20.06 -4.20 -4.07
N PHE A 93 -18.95 -3.48 -4.15
CA PHE A 93 -18.33 -3.10 -5.41
C PHE A 93 -17.11 -4.00 -5.65
N THR A 94 -16.92 -4.48 -6.87
CA THR A 94 -15.75 -5.31 -7.23
C THR A 94 -15.05 -4.70 -8.43
N ASP A 95 -13.75 -4.49 -8.33
CA ASP A 95 -12.92 -3.98 -9.40
C ASP A 95 -11.48 -4.47 -9.27
N HIS A 96 -10.60 -4.10 -10.19
CA HIS A 96 -9.20 -4.47 -10.18
C HIS A 96 -8.41 -3.65 -9.16
N VAL A 97 -7.44 -4.30 -8.50
CA VAL A 97 -6.56 -3.64 -7.53
C VAL A 97 -5.74 -2.53 -8.17
N PHE A 98 -5.24 -2.79 -9.38
CA PHE A 98 -4.47 -1.83 -10.18
C PHE A 98 -5.15 -1.62 -11.52
N SER A 99 -5.30 -0.37 -11.94
CA SER A 99 -5.80 0.00 -13.27
C SER A 99 -4.77 -0.34 -14.35
N ASP A 100 -5.14 -0.38 -15.64
CA ASP A 100 -4.24 -0.87 -16.69
C ASP A 100 -2.98 -0.01 -16.83
N GLY A 101 -3.11 1.32 -16.86
CA GLY A 101 -1.95 2.22 -16.92
C GLY A 101 -1.12 2.21 -15.64
N GLU A 102 -1.77 2.13 -14.47
CA GLU A 102 -1.11 1.96 -13.17
C GLU A 102 -0.26 0.68 -13.14
N LEU A 103 -0.84 -0.43 -13.61
CA LEU A 103 -0.21 -1.73 -13.68
C LEU A 103 0.99 -1.73 -14.63
N GLU A 104 0.92 -1.02 -15.76
CA GLU A 104 2.03 -0.90 -16.70
C GLU A 104 3.23 -0.19 -16.09
N ILE A 105 3.00 0.90 -15.37
CA ILE A 105 4.06 1.62 -14.62
C ILE A 105 4.67 0.69 -13.57
N ILE A 106 3.82 0.07 -12.74
CA ILE A 106 4.28 -0.81 -11.65
C ILE A 106 5.06 -2.01 -12.19
N ALA A 107 4.54 -2.68 -13.23
CA ALA A 107 5.18 -3.85 -13.81
C ALA A 107 6.50 -3.51 -14.50
N ARG A 108 6.64 -2.32 -15.09
CA ARG A 108 7.90 -1.85 -15.68
C ARG A 108 8.96 -1.60 -14.61
N ASP A 109 8.58 -1.01 -13.48
CA ASP A 109 9.51 -0.50 -12.48
C ASP A 109 9.94 -1.57 -11.46
N LEU A 110 9.04 -2.51 -11.13
CA LEU A 110 9.27 -3.55 -10.11
C LEU A 110 10.56 -4.38 -10.29
N PRO A 111 10.92 -4.88 -11.49
CA PRO A 111 12.16 -5.64 -11.67
C PRO A 111 13.41 -4.90 -11.16
N TYR A 112 13.53 -3.62 -11.50
CA TYR A 112 14.67 -2.79 -11.12
C TYR A 112 14.66 -2.44 -9.64
N VAL A 113 13.48 -2.12 -9.10
CA VAL A 113 13.33 -1.75 -7.68
C VAL A 113 13.62 -2.94 -6.77
N ILE A 114 13.14 -4.14 -7.15
CA ILE A 114 13.40 -5.37 -6.40
C ILE A 114 14.89 -5.73 -6.46
N GLN A 115 15.55 -5.56 -7.62
CA GLN A 115 16.99 -5.79 -7.73
C GLN A 115 17.82 -4.84 -6.85
N ALA A 116 17.34 -3.61 -6.63
CA ALA A 116 17.99 -2.63 -5.75
C ALA A 116 17.64 -2.80 -4.26
N LEU A 117 16.70 -3.70 -3.91
CA LEU A 117 16.24 -3.91 -2.56
C LEU A 117 17.21 -4.81 -1.79
N PRO A 118 17.72 -4.38 -0.61
CA PRO A 118 18.57 -5.24 0.20
C PRO A 118 17.83 -6.48 0.72
N ASP A 119 18.53 -7.61 0.83
CA ASP A 119 17.99 -8.91 1.28
C ASP A 119 17.43 -8.92 2.71
N ASN A 120 17.67 -7.86 3.50
CA ASN A 120 17.14 -7.70 4.85
C ASN A 120 16.06 -6.60 4.96
N LYS A 121 15.55 -6.12 3.82
CA LYS A 121 14.49 -5.10 3.74
C LYS A 121 13.28 -5.64 2.98
N LEU A 122 12.14 -5.08 3.31
CA LEU A 122 10.87 -5.27 2.60
C LEU A 122 10.66 -4.08 1.67
N LEU A 123 9.93 -4.30 0.58
CA LEU A 123 9.51 -3.25 -0.33
C LEU A 123 8.13 -2.73 0.08
N VAL A 124 7.99 -1.40 0.16
CA VAL A 124 6.69 -0.74 0.25
C VAL A 124 6.42 -0.06 -1.08
N LEU A 125 5.35 -0.46 -1.74
CA LEU A 125 4.77 0.17 -2.92
C LEU A 125 3.65 1.11 -2.45
N ILE A 126 3.68 2.35 -2.94
CA ILE A 126 2.57 3.30 -2.82
C ILE A 126 2.28 3.81 -4.23
N SER A 127 1.05 3.64 -4.69
CA SER A 127 0.58 4.23 -5.94
C SER A 127 -0.58 5.18 -5.66
N LYS A 128 -0.57 6.32 -6.34
CA LYS A 128 -1.74 7.17 -6.54
C LYS A 128 -2.10 7.13 -8.02
N TYR A 129 -3.35 6.88 -8.36
CA TYR A 129 -3.74 6.79 -9.77
C TYR A 129 -5.19 7.27 -9.98
N ASP A 130 -5.42 8.00 -11.06
CA ASP A 130 -6.76 8.37 -11.53
C ASP A 130 -7.08 7.60 -12.81
N ASP A 131 -7.96 6.60 -12.70
CA ASP A 131 -8.37 5.75 -13.83
C ASP A 131 -9.38 6.42 -14.75
N ILE A 132 -10.14 7.40 -14.24
CA ILE A 132 -11.25 8.03 -14.97
C ILE A 132 -10.76 9.27 -15.74
N GLN A 133 -9.71 9.94 -15.25
CA GLN A 133 -9.08 11.11 -15.87
C GLN A 133 -10.12 12.21 -16.22
N SER A 134 -11.04 12.47 -15.30
CA SER A 134 -12.11 13.47 -15.41
C SER A 134 -11.83 14.67 -14.50
N VAL A 135 -12.48 15.80 -14.78
CA VAL A 135 -12.36 17.03 -13.95
C VAL A 135 -12.78 16.80 -12.50
N VAL A 136 -13.71 15.85 -12.29
CA VAL A 136 -14.31 15.52 -10.99
C VAL A 136 -13.79 14.21 -10.39
N SER A 137 -12.94 13.45 -11.10
CA SER A 137 -12.34 12.25 -10.50
C SER A 137 -11.27 12.64 -9.49
N THR A 138 -11.11 11.77 -8.49
CA THR A 138 -10.08 11.87 -7.48
C THR A 138 -9.08 10.77 -7.70
N GLU A 139 -7.80 11.07 -7.49
CA GLU A 139 -6.76 10.04 -7.42
C GLU A 139 -7.09 9.04 -6.31
N GLU A 140 -6.78 7.77 -6.54
CA GLU A 140 -6.97 6.69 -5.59
C GLU A 140 -5.63 6.14 -5.13
N LEU A 141 -5.49 5.95 -3.82
CA LEU A 141 -4.28 5.46 -3.19
C LEU A 141 -4.34 3.94 -2.97
N THR A 142 -3.34 3.22 -3.47
CA THR A 142 -3.09 1.81 -3.16
C THR A 142 -1.71 1.66 -2.53
N THR A 143 -1.61 0.87 -1.46
CA THR A 143 -0.36 0.60 -0.75
C THR A 143 -0.15 -0.89 -0.59
N ALA A 144 1.05 -1.39 -0.82
CA ALA A 144 1.38 -2.80 -0.63
C ALA A 144 2.79 -2.98 -0.03
N LEU A 145 2.94 -4.02 0.77
CA LEU A 145 4.22 -4.54 1.24
C LEU A 145 4.57 -5.78 0.40
N ILE A 146 5.77 -5.86 -0.14
CA ILE A 146 6.22 -6.94 -1.02
C ILE A 146 7.56 -7.49 -0.52
N TRP A 147 7.69 -8.80 -0.44
CA TRP A 147 8.96 -9.48 -0.18
C TRP A 147 8.97 -10.91 -0.72
N GLY A 148 10.17 -11.43 -0.99
CA GLY A 148 10.37 -12.82 -1.36
C GLY A 148 10.88 -13.68 -0.22
N GLU A 149 10.41 -14.92 -0.20
CA GLU A 149 10.99 -16.04 0.54
C GLU A 149 11.42 -17.11 -0.46
N LYS A 150 12.17 -18.12 0.01
CA LYS A 150 12.74 -19.17 -0.84
C LYS A 150 11.72 -19.85 -1.77
N SER A 151 10.47 -20.00 -1.34
CA SER A 151 9.42 -20.74 -2.08
C SER A 151 8.19 -19.90 -2.43
N ARG A 152 8.17 -18.61 -2.09
CA ARG A 152 6.98 -17.77 -2.28
C ARG A 152 7.29 -16.29 -2.35
N VAL A 153 6.43 -15.57 -3.04
CA VAL A 153 6.37 -14.10 -3.03
C VAL A 153 5.17 -13.69 -2.20
N ASN A 154 5.39 -12.80 -1.25
CA ASN A 154 4.35 -12.26 -0.39
C ASN A 154 3.99 -10.85 -0.85
N VAL A 155 2.68 -10.57 -0.94
CA VAL A 155 2.13 -9.24 -1.20
C VAL A 155 1.04 -8.95 -0.19
N VAL A 156 1.25 -7.95 0.66
CA VAL A 156 0.28 -7.53 1.69
C VAL A 156 -0.24 -6.15 1.38
N PHE A 157 -1.51 -6.05 1.05
CA PHE A 157 -2.16 -4.77 0.80
C PHE A 157 -2.48 -4.05 2.11
N GLY A 158 -2.17 -2.76 2.16
CA GLY A 158 -2.67 -1.83 3.16
C GLY A 158 -4.01 -1.27 2.70
N LYS A 159 -3.99 -0.05 2.15
CA LYS A 159 -5.11 0.56 1.45
C LYS A 159 -5.20 0.04 0.01
N ILE A 160 -6.41 -0.18 -0.47
CA ILE A 160 -6.70 -0.53 -1.87
C ILE A 160 -7.68 0.51 -2.41
N LYS A 161 -7.30 1.22 -3.48
CA LYS A 161 -8.15 2.18 -4.20
C LYS A 161 -8.88 3.15 -3.26
N ARG A 162 -8.12 3.74 -2.32
CA ARG A 162 -8.65 4.71 -1.34
C ARG A 162 -8.61 6.10 -1.94
N GLU A 163 -9.79 6.67 -2.20
CA GLU A 163 -9.94 8.03 -2.72
C GLU A 163 -9.17 9.09 -1.91
N ILE A 164 -8.44 9.94 -2.62
CA ILE A 164 -7.75 11.13 -2.10
C ILE A 164 -8.69 12.33 -2.32
N ILE A 165 -9.50 12.63 -1.31
CA ILE A 165 -10.53 13.68 -1.38
C ILE A 165 -9.91 15.08 -1.50
N ASN A 166 -8.81 15.34 -0.78
CA ASN A 166 -8.11 16.62 -0.87
C ASN A 166 -7.07 16.57 -2.01
N LYS A 167 -7.31 17.32 -3.09
CA LYS A 167 -6.40 17.44 -4.23
C LYS A 167 -4.98 17.87 -3.84
N GLU A 168 -4.81 18.67 -2.80
CA GLU A 168 -3.48 19.08 -2.30
C GLU A 168 -2.65 17.88 -1.83
N ILE A 169 -3.30 16.87 -1.23
CA ILE A 169 -2.62 15.63 -0.81
C ILE A 169 -2.11 14.88 -2.03
N GLY A 170 -2.91 14.83 -3.10
CA GLY A 170 -2.53 14.18 -4.35
C GLY A 170 -1.36 14.86 -5.04
N LEU A 171 -1.31 16.19 -5.01
CA LEU A 171 -0.24 16.99 -5.62
C LEU A 171 1.06 16.98 -4.82
N ASP A 172 0.98 16.93 -3.49
CA ASP A 172 2.18 16.93 -2.64
C ASP A 172 2.69 15.51 -2.42
N PHE A 173 3.83 15.20 -3.06
CA PHE A 173 4.57 13.95 -2.89
C PHE A 173 4.70 13.53 -1.44
N SER A 174 4.99 14.48 -0.56
CA SER A 174 5.12 14.21 0.86
C SER A 174 3.84 13.62 1.44
N LEU A 175 2.70 14.20 1.13
CA LEU A 175 1.44 13.86 1.78
C LEU A 175 0.89 12.51 1.30
N TRP A 176 0.86 12.25 -0.01
CA TRP A 176 0.33 10.96 -0.51
C TRP A 176 1.27 9.78 -0.28
N THR A 177 2.58 10.02 -0.17
CA THR A 177 3.56 8.99 0.21
C THR A 177 3.74 8.84 1.72
N ASP A 178 2.84 9.40 2.53
CA ASP A 178 2.88 9.19 3.98
C ASP A 178 2.61 7.72 4.32
N ILE A 179 3.69 7.02 4.66
CA ILE A 179 3.67 5.56 4.83
C ILE A 179 3.01 5.22 6.16
N LYS A 180 1.72 4.88 6.07
CA LYS A 180 0.96 4.38 7.21
C LYS A 180 1.33 2.91 7.50
N PRO A 181 1.18 2.45 8.75
CA PRO A 181 1.40 1.04 9.08
C PRO A 181 0.54 0.12 8.21
N ILE A 182 1.18 -0.87 7.59
CA ILE A 182 0.50 -2.00 6.94
C ILE A 182 0.52 -3.15 7.95
N TYR A 183 -0.66 -3.60 8.36
CA TYR A 183 -0.80 -4.66 9.35
C TYR A 183 -0.81 -6.03 8.67
N LEU A 184 -0.08 -6.98 9.24
CA LEU A 184 -0.09 -8.38 8.80
C LEU A 184 -1.28 -9.16 9.35
N THR A 185 -1.97 -8.61 10.35
CA THR A 185 -3.20 -9.17 10.91
C THR A 185 -4.43 -8.72 10.12
N ASN A 186 -5.55 -9.38 10.38
CA ASN A 186 -6.83 -9.01 9.78
C ASN A 186 -7.32 -7.66 10.31
N VAL A 187 -7.11 -6.61 9.53
CA VAL A 187 -7.68 -5.28 9.77
C VAL A 187 -8.62 -4.96 8.61
N SER A 188 -9.92 -4.87 8.91
CA SER A 188 -10.91 -4.46 7.91
C SER A 188 -10.95 -2.94 7.82
N ASP A 189 -10.68 -2.42 6.63
CA ASP A 189 -10.93 -1.02 6.25
C ASP A 189 -12.07 -0.91 5.21
N GLY A 190 -12.87 -1.98 5.09
CA GLY A 190 -13.92 -2.11 4.07
C GLY A 190 -13.43 -2.62 2.72
N THR A 191 -12.13 -2.89 2.53
CA THR A 191 -11.60 -3.50 1.30
C THR A 191 -10.94 -4.84 1.56
N GLU A 192 -11.17 -5.81 0.67
CA GLU A 192 -10.62 -7.17 0.73
C GLU A 192 -10.27 -7.63 -0.69
N ILE A 193 -9.24 -8.45 -0.87
CA ILE A 193 -8.97 -9.10 -2.17
C ILE A 193 -10.06 -10.15 -2.42
N SER A 194 -10.61 -10.11 -3.62
CA SER A 194 -11.62 -11.05 -4.09
C SER A 194 -11.03 -12.45 -4.24
N ASP A 195 -11.68 -13.43 -3.64
CA ASP A 195 -11.33 -14.83 -3.79
C ASP A 195 -11.89 -15.37 -5.11
N THR A 196 -11.07 -15.31 -6.16
CA THR A 196 -11.41 -15.83 -7.49
C THR A 196 -10.96 -17.28 -7.68
N GLY A 197 -10.45 -17.94 -6.62
CA GLY A 197 -9.87 -19.29 -6.66
C GLY A 197 -8.46 -19.38 -7.26
N ALA A 198 -7.95 -18.32 -7.89
CA ALA A 198 -6.60 -18.26 -8.45
C ALA A 198 -5.55 -17.77 -7.42
N VAL A 199 -5.99 -17.12 -6.35
CA VAL A 199 -5.14 -16.42 -5.39
C VAL A 199 -5.08 -17.22 -4.09
N GLN A 200 -3.87 -17.40 -3.53
CA GLN A 200 -3.70 -18.03 -2.22
C GLN A 200 -3.52 -16.95 -1.15
N PHE A 201 -4.19 -17.14 -0.01
CA PHE A 201 -4.13 -16.20 1.12
C PHE A 201 -3.30 -16.77 2.26
N GLN A 202 -2.48 -15.93 2.88
CA GLN A 202 -1.75 -16.33 4.09
C GLN A 202 -2.73 -16.56 5.24
N MET A 203 -2.55 -17.67 5.95
CA MET A 203 -3.32 -17.97 7.15
C MET A 203 -2.68 -17.25 8.35
N VAL A 204 -3.48 -16.45 9.05
CA VAL A 204 -3.09 -15.77 10.29
C VAL A 204 -4.03 -16.26 11.38
N ARG A 205 -3.49 -16.97 12.37
CA ARG A 205 -4.29 -17.60 13.46
C ARG A 205 -5.45 -18.45 12.92
N ASN A 206 -5.17 -19.27 11.90
CA ASN A 206 -6.14 -20.13 11.20
C ASN A 206 -7.28 -19.40 10.46
N ILE A 207 -7.14 -18.10 10.22
CA ILE A 207 -8.08 -17.31 9.42
C ILE A 207 -7.33 -16.78 8.18
N PRO A 208 -7.87 -16.93 6.95
CA PRO A 208 -7.23 -16.39 5.76
C PRO A 208 -7.21 -14.85 5.83
N ASN A 209 -6.03 -14.26 5.70
CA ASN A 209 -5.90 -12.81 5.57
C ASN A 209 -6.17 -12.39 4.13
N ARG A 210 -7.35 -11.81 3.90
CA ARG A 210 -7.85 -11.38 2.58
C ARG A 210 -7.08 -10.19 1.99
N LYS A 211 -6.03 -9.70 2.63
CA LYS A 211 -5.11 -8.71 2.06
C LYS A 211 -3.69 -9.23 1.88
N TRP A 212 -3.39 -10.42 2.41
CA TRP A 212 -2.07 -11.04 2.28
C TRP A 212 -2.13 -12.17 1.27
N ILE A 213 -1.67 -11.86 0.06
CA ILE A 213 -1.55 -12.81 -1.04
C ILE A 213 -0.18 -13.48 -1.00
N VAL A 214 -0.17 -14.79 -1.25
CA VAL A 214 1.02 -15.60 -1.40
C VAL A 214 1.05 -16.18 -2.82
N PHE A 215 2.14 -15.94 -3.54
CA PHE A 215 2.40 -16.54 -4.84
C PHE A 215 3.51 -17.59 -4.70
N PRO A 216 3.20 -18.89 -4.80
CA PRO A 216 4.22 -19.93 -4.78
C PRO A 216 5.16 -19.79 -5.98
N THR A 217 6.47 -19.79 -5.75
CA THR A 217 7.47 -19.56 -6.82
C THR A 217 7.49 -20.67 -7.86
N ASP A 218 7.08 -21.89 -7.47
CA ASP A 218 6.94 -23.07 -8.33
C ASP A 218 5.67 -23.05 -9.19
N GLN A 219 4.71 -22.17 -8.88
CA GLN A 219 3.42 -22.07 -9.58
C GLN A 219 3.20 -20.73 -10.28
N LEU A 220 4.25 -19.93 -10.48
CA LEU A 220 4.12 -18.59 -11.08
C LEU A 220 3.56 -18.62 -12.51
N ASP A 221 3.70 -19.73 -13.24
CA ASP A 221 3.18 -19.87 -14.60
C ASP A 221 1.67 -20.02 -14.69
N GLN A 222 0.98 -20.35 -13.59
CA GLN A 222 -0.49 -20.43 -13.56
C GLN A 222 -1.15 -19.05 -13.66
N TYR A 223 -0.40 -17.99 -13.35
CA TYR A 223 -0.87 -16.61 -13.44
C TYR A 223 -0.61 -16.10 -14.86
N LYS A 224 -1.69 -15.64 -15.50
CA LYS A 224 -1.64 -15.05 -16.85
C LYS A 224 -2.54 -13.85 -16.94
N PHE A 225 -1.96 -12.68 -17.22
CA PHE A 225 -2.70 -11.44 -17.40
C PHE A 225 -3.75 -11.62 -18.50
N LYS A 226 -4.99 -11.22 -18.20
CA LYS A 226 -6.07 -11.21 -19.18
C LYS A 226 -6.29 -9.76 -19.62
N PRO A 227 -6.03 -9.41 -20.88
CA PRO A 227 -6.31 -8.07 -21.40
C PRO A 227 -7.75 -7.67 -21.06
N ARG A 228 -7.88 -6.50 -20.43
CA ARG A 228 -9.17 -5.99 -19.99
C ARG A 228 -9.81 -5.25 -21.16
N LYS A 229 -11.13 -5.33 -21.28
CA LYS A 229 -11.84 -4.43 -22.20
C LYS A 229 -11.64 -3.02 -21.66
N ARG A 230 -10.92 -2.17 -22.39
CA ARG A 230 -10.84 -0.74 -22.08
C ARG A 230 -12.29 -0.27 -21.96
N ASN A 231 -12.69 0.18 -20.79
CA ASN A 231 -13.96 0.88 -20.66
C ASN A 231 -13.80 2.10 -21.57
N GLU A 232 -14.43 2.07 -22.74
CA GLU A 232 -14.65 3.28 -23.50
C GLU A 232 -15.29 4.23 -22.49
N ILE A 233 -14.62 5.35 -22.23
CA ILE A 233 -15.18 6.44 -21.45
C ILE A 233 -16.56 6.65 -22.08
N ARG A 234 -17.63 6.22 -21.39
CA ARG A 234 -18.98 6.63 -21.74
C ARG A 234 -18.93 8.12 -21.55
N ARG A 235 -18.63 8.84 -22.65
CA ARG A 235 -18.77 10.28 -22.72
C ARG A 235 -20.20 10.52 -22.29
N LEU A 236 -20.40 11.01 -21.07
CA LEU A 236 -21.67 11.52 -20.57
C LEU A 236 -21.96 12.87 -21.26
N THR A 237 -21.78 12.90 -22.57
CA THR A 237 -22.09 13.98 -23.49
C THR A 237 -22.63 13.32 -24.75
N ASP A 238 -23.70 12.55 -24.61
CA ASP A 238 -24.69 12.54 -25.67
C ASP A 238 -25.71 13.61 -25.26
N GLU A 239 -25.55 14.81 -25.84
CA GLU A 239 -26.48 15.93 -25.73
C GLU A 239 -27.86 15.62 -26.37
N ASN A 240 -28.10 14.37 -26.78
CA ASN A 240 -29.29 13.93 -27.51
C ASN A 240 -30.45 13.44 -26.62
N ASP A 241 -30.29 13.33 -25.30
CA ASP A 241 -31.37 12.95 -24.37
C ASP A 241 -31.98 14.15 -23.62
N ARG A 242 -32.03 15.34 -24.26
CA ARG A 242 -32.95 16.39 -23.85
C ARG A 242 -34.31 16.15 -24.51
N PRO A 243 -35.36 15.72 -23.78
CA PRO A 243 -36.71 15.87 -24.28
C PRO A 243 -37.03 17.36 -24.24
N GLY A 244 -37.02 18.03 -25.39
CA GLY A 244 -37.41 19.43 -25.49
C GLY A 244 -37.55 19.88 -26.93
N GLY A 245 -38.79 20.13 -27.35
CA GLY A 245 -39.16 20.72 -28.63
C GLY A 245 -40.59 20.42 -29.01
#